data_AF-A0AAD4L0W9-F1
#
_entry.id   AF-A0AAD4L0W9-F1
#
_cell.length_a   1.000
_cell.length_b   1.000
_cell.length_c   1.000
_cell.angle_alpha   90.00
_cell.angle_beta   90.00
_cell.angle_gamma   90.00
#
_symmetry.space_group_name_H-M   'P 1'
#
loop_
_entity.id
_entity.type
_entity.pdbx_description
1 polymer ?
#
loop_
_entity_poly.entity_id
_entity_poly.type
_entity_poly.pdbx_seq_one_letter_code
_entity_poly.pdbx_strand_id
1 'polypeptide(L)'
;MGTISRSRNIPNSKDPLRGVSDVRQQLISSLLRLIKISPPQRPGTAANQSGSNGLFSGPTSLAYLFLWLSETHPDLNIDKRSPREWCLAYLDSGSGDLTHAQGLRGWGIMNEYLAWNIVKAAVTGEESSVLKLVKAVEIDFRYCPNDDNEFFSGRAGTLALLRIVRHFVPSVADQVNRCIPSLTSHILTHAPWYFHGRSYIGAAHGNIGK
;
A
#
# COMPACT_ATOMS: atom_id res chain seq x y z
N MET A 1 -41.15 32.02 -0.07
CA MET A 1 -40.36 30.81 -0.36
C MET A 1 -39.14 30.82 0.55
N GLY A 2 -39.11 29.96 1.58
CA GLY A 2 -38.01 29.93 2.55
C GLY A 2 -36.88 29.01 2.10
N THR A 3 -35.68 29.55 1.95
CA THR A 3 -34.45 28.80 1.66
C THR A 3 -33.96 28.11 2.92
N ILE A 4 -34.03 26.78 2.97
CA ILE A 4 -33.40 25.97 4.02
C ILE A 4 -31.90 25.98 3.78
N SER A 5 -31.17 26.75 4.59
CA SER A 5 -29.70 26.69 4.65
C SER A 5 -29.28 25.34 5.23
N ARG A 6 -28.85 24.41 4.37
CA ARG A 6 -28.20 23.17 4.82
C ARG A 6 -26.78 23.50 5.24
N SER A 7 -26.52 23.48 6.55
CA SER A 7 -25.17 23.47 7.10
C SER A 7 -24.34 22.37 6.41
N ARG A 8 -23.22 22.75 5.78
CA ARG A 8 -22.27 21.81 5.14
C ARG A 8 -21.37 21.09 6.14
N ASN A 9 -21.48 21.40 7.44
CA ASN A 9 -20.63 20.86 8.48
C ASN A 9 -21.46 20.01 9.44
N ILE A 10 -20.96 18.81 9.74
CA ILE A 10 -21.45 17.98 10.85
C ILE A 10 -20.77 18.54 12.11
N PRO A 11 -21.52 19.08 13.08
CA PRO A 11 -20.92 19.55 14.33
C PRO A 11 -20.32 18.35 15.06
N ASN A 12 -19.05 18.42 15.43
CA ASN A 12 -18.44 17.41 16.29
C ASN A 12 -19.21 17.39 17.62
N SER A 13 -19.73 16.22 18.00
CA SER A 13 -20.36 16.06 19.32
C SER A 13 -19.30 16.30 20.40
N LYS A 14 -19.74 16.91 21.51
CA LYS A 14 -18.94 17.03 22.73
C LYS A 14 -18.96 15.75 23.57
N ASP A 15 -19.75 14.76 23.17
CA ASP A 15 -19.78 13.47 23.85
C ASP A 15 -18.39 12.81 23.75
N PRO A 16 -17.86 12.27 24.86
CA PRO A 16 -16.61 11.54 24.81
C PRO A 16 -16.74 10.34 23.87
N LEU A 17 -15.70 10.08 23.08
CA LEU A 17 -15.62 8.87 22.27
C LEU A 17 -15.79 7.64 23.17
N ARG A 18 -16.49 6.61 22.68
CA ARG A 18 -16.65 5.36 23.42
C ARG A 18 -15.28 4.79 23.76
N GLY A 19 -15.00 4.67 25.06
CA GLY A 19 -13.81 4.02 25.56
C GLY A 19 -13.83 2.52 25.25
N VAL A 20 -12.66 1.95 24.98
CA VAL A 20 -12.47 0.51 24.85
C VAL A 20 -11.84 0.02 26.15
N SER A 21 -12.51 -0.90 26.86
CA SER A 21 -12.07 -1.39 28.17
C SER A 21 -10.78 -2.22 28.11
N ASP A 22 -10.61 -3.03 27.07
CA ASP A 22 -9.39 -3.79 26.80
C ASP A 22 -9.01 -3.64 25.32
N VAL A 23 -8.13 -2.67 25.06
CA VAL A 23 -7.68 -2.32 23.71
C VAL A 23 -6.97 -3.51 23.04
N ARG A 24 -6.21 -4.29 23.81
CA ARG A 24 -5.43 -5.41 23.28
C ARG A 24 -6.34 -6.57 22.86
N GLN A 25 -7.32 -6.92 23.70
CA GLN A 25 -8.30 -7.95 23.34
C GLN A 25 -9.15 -7.53 22.14
N GLN A 26 -9.52 -6.25 22.04
CA GLN A 26 -10.24 -5.77 20.85
C GLN A 26 -9.39 -5.86 19.58
N LEU A 27 -8.11 -5.49 19.65
CA LEU A 27 -7.19 -5.66 18.51
C LEU A 27 -7.13 -7.12 18.06
N ILE A 28 -6.90 -8.06 18.99
CA ILE A 28 -6.85 -9.50 18.69
C ILE A 28 -8.17 -9.98 18.08
N SER A 29 -9.31 -9.60 18.66
CA SER A 29 -10.64 -9.96 18.16
C SER A 29 -10.88 -9.43 16.74
N SER A 30 -10.50 -8.18 16.47
CA SER A 30 -10.60 -7.58 15.13
C SER A 30 -9.72 -8.31 14.11
N LEU A 31 -8.48 -8.66 14.48
CA LEU A 31 -7.56 -9.39 13.60
C LEU A 31 -8.04 -10.82 13.33
N LEU A 32 -8.55 -11.52 14.34
CA LEU A 32 -9.17 -12.84 14.17
C LEU A 32 -10.38 -12.79 13.23
N ARG A 33 -11.24 -11.77 13.40
CA ARG A 33 -12.36 -11.55 12.49
C ARG A 33 -11.88 -11.30 11.07
N LEU A 34 -10.86 -10.47 10.89
CA LEU A 34 -10.27 -10.14 9.59
C LEU A 34 -9.74 -11.39 8.88
N ILE A 35 -8.98 -12.22 9.59
CA ILE A 35 -8.47 -13.50 9.07
C ILE A 35 -9.61 -14.44 8.69
N LYS A 36 -10.68 -14.48 9.49
CA LYS A 36 -11.84 -15.33 9.20
C LYS A 36 -12.61 -14.90 7.95
N ILE A 37 -12.76 -13.60 7.72
CA ILE A 37 -13.49 -13.07 6.55
C ILE A 37 -12.64 -13.00 5.28
N SER A 38 -11.31 -12.91 5.43
CA SER A 38 -10.36 -12.78 4.33
C SER A 38 -9.14 -13.66 4.60
N PRO A 39 -9.30 -15.00 4.67
CA PRO A 39 -8.20 -15.90 4.97
C PRO A 39 -7.13 -15.85 3.85
N PRO A 40 -5.85 -16.14 4.16
CA PRO A 40 -4.85 -16.35 3.14
C PRO A 40 -5.26 -17.50 2.23
N GLN A 41 -5.38 -17.24 0.94
CA GLN A 41 -5.83 -18.22 -0.05
C GLN A 41 -5.10 -17.95 -1.36
N ARG A 42 -4.55 -19.01 -1.96
CA ARG A 42 -4.14 -18.93 -3.37
C ARG A 42 -5.41 -18.95 -4.23
N PRO A 43 -5.61 -17.96 -5.12
CA PRO A 43 -6.77 -17.96 -5.99
C PRO A 43 -6.76 -19.23 -6.86
N GLY A 44 -7.79 -20.06 -6.71
CA GLY A 44 -8.05 -21.14 -7.64
C GLY A 44 -8.41 -20.52 -8.98
N THR A 45 -7.53 -20.66 -9.97
CA THR A 45 -7.61 -20.11 -11.34
C THR A 45 -7.56 -18.57 -11.45
N ALA A 46 -6.98 -18.08 -12.55
CA ALA A 46 -6.67 -16.65 -12.80
C ALA A 46 -7.87 -15.69 -12.67
N ALA A 47 -9.11 -16.17 -12.73
CA ALA A 47 -10.32 -15.35 -12.56
C ALA A 47 -10.50 -14.77 -11.14
N ASN A 48 -9.89 -15.40 -10.12
CA ASN A 48 -9.95 -14.96 -8.73
C ASN A 48 -8.83 -13.96 -8.34
N GLN A 49 -7.97 -13.56 -9.28
CA GLN A 49 -6.94 -12.53 -9.04
C GLN A 49 -7.50 -11.10 -9.05
N SER A 50 -8.79 -10.93 -9.36
CA SER A 50 -9.49 -9.64 -9.44
C SER A 50 -9.59 -8.87 -8.10
N GLY A 51 -9.17 -9.47 -6.99
CA GLY A 51 -9.16 -8.85 -5.65
C GLY A 51 -7.80 -8.32 -5.17
N SER A 52 -6.73 -8.45 -5.96
CA SER A 52 -5.38 -8.03 -5.56
C SER A 52 -5.06 -6.65 -6.14
N ASN A 53 -4.85 -5.66 -5.26
CA ASN A 53 -4.70 -4.26 -5.62
C ASN A 53 -3.65 -3.56 -4.74
N GLY A 54 -2.49 -4.18 -4.65
CA GLY A 54 -1.33 -3.75 -3.89
C GLY A 54 -1.64 -3.54 -2.42
N LEU A 55 -1.30 -2.35 -1.92
CA LEU A 55 -1.56 -1.94 -0.54
C LEU A 55 -2.96 -1.36 -0.34
N PHE A 56 -3.74 -1.14 -1.40
CA PHE A 56 -5.09 -0.60 -1.27
C PHE A 56 -6.09 -1.66 -0.81
N SER A 57 -6.04 -2.84 -1.39
CA SER A 57 -6.90 -3.97 -1.02
C SER A 57 -6.29 -5.30 -1.47
N GLY A 58 -6.60 -6.37 -0.75
CA GLY A 58 -6.21 -7.74 -1.11
C GLY A 58 -5.12 -8.31 -0.21
N PRO A 59 -4.58 -9.50 -0.56
CA PRO A 59 -3.65 -10.22 0.30
C PRO A 59 -2.40 -9.43 0.66
N THR A 60 -1.81 -8.70 -0.28
CA THR A 60 -0.60 -7.89 -0.03
C THR A 60 -0.85 -6.74 0.95
N SER A 61 -2.01 -6.09 0.90
CA SER A 61 -2.41 -5.08 1.91
C SER A 61 -2.49 -5.67 3.32
N LEU A 62 -3.02 -6.89 3.45
CA LEU A 62 -3.09 -7.61 4.73
C LEU A 62 -1.71 -8.07 5.19
N ALA A 63 -0.86 -8.55 4.28
CA ALA A 63 0.54 -8.84 4.58
C ALA A 63 1.25 -7.59 5.15
N TYR A 64 1.05 -6.42 4.53
CA TYR A 64 1.65 -5.17 5.01
C TYR A 64 1.15 -4.74 6.41
N LEU A 65 -0.14 -4.94 6.71
CA LEU A 65 -0.67 -4.76 8.07
C LEU A 65 0.08 -5.65 9.08
N PHE A 66 0.23 -6.93 8.75
CA PHE A 66 0.89 -7.91 9.63
C PHE A 66 2.40 -7.68 9.76
N LEU A 67 3.06 -7.15 8.73
CA LEU A 67 4.44 -6.66 8.80
C LEU A 67 4.57 -5.56 9.87
N TRP A 68 3.72 -4.53 9.81
CA TRP A 68 3.75 -3.45 10.81
C TRP A 68 3.43 -3.93 12.22
N LEU A 69 2.50 -4.86 12.37
CA LEU A 69 2.21 -5.48 13.66
C LEU A 69 3.39 -6.29 14.18
N SER A 70 4.20 -6.90 13.31
CA SER A 70 5.40 -7.64 13.74
C SER A 70 6.47 -6.72 14.34
N GLU A 71 6.55 -5.46 13.89
CA GLU A 71 7.46 -4.46 14.46
C GLU A 71 6.90 -3.81 15.72
N THR A 72 5.61 -3.46 15.71
CA THR A 72 5.01 -2.63 16.76
C THR A 72 4.46 -3.43 17.94
N HIS A 73 4.09 -4.69 17.70
CA HIS A 73 3.49 -5.58 18.69
C HIS A 73 3.99 -7.04 18.49
N PRO A 74 5.31 -7.27 18.61
CA PRO A 74 5.92 -8.58 18.33
C PRO A 74 5.42 -9.71 19.24
N ASP A 75 4.83 -9.36 20.38
CA ASP A 75 4.28 -10.27 21.38
C ASP A 75 2.84 -10.70 21.09
N LEU A 76 2.21 -10.19 20.03
CA LEU A 76 0.87 -10.63 19.62
C LEU A 76 0.88 -12.10 19.22
N ASN A 77 -0.15 -12.81 19.68
CA ASN A 77 -0.46 -14.16 19.25
C ASN A 77 -1.90 -14.17 18.72
N ILE A 78 -2.05 -14.44 17.43
CA ILE A 78 -3.32 -14.37 16.71
C ILE A 78 -3.54 -15.75 16.12
N ASP A 79 -4.45 -16.51 16.71
CA ASP A 79 -4.71 -17.91 16.35
C ASP A 79 -3.42 -18.75 16.29
N LYS A 80 -2.65 -18.72 17.39
CA LYS A 80 -1.40 -19.48 17.58
C LYS A 80 -0.25 -19.08 16.63
N ARG A 81 -0.38 -17.98 15.90
CA ARG A 81 0.65 -17.45 15.01
C ARG A 81 1.02 -16.02 15.40
N SER A 82 2.29 -15.69 15.19
CA SER A 82 2.82 -14.34 15.27
C SER A 82 2.34 -13.48 14.08
N PRO A 83 2.39 -12.14 14.19
CA PRO A 83 2.12 -11.26 13.06
C PRO A 83 3.04 -11.56 11.86
N ARG A 84 4.32 -11.86 12.09
CA ARG A 84 5.26 -12.19 11.01
C ARG A 84 4.85 -13.44 10.23
N GLU A 85 4.36 -14.47 10.92
CA GLU A 85 3.85 -15.69 10.27
C GLU A 85 2.57 -15.41 9.45
N TRP A 86 1.69 -14.53 9.94
CA TRP A 86 0.53 -14.08 9.15
C TRP A 86 0.95 -13.27 7.92
N CYS A 87 1.92 -12.37 8.05
CA CYS A 87 2.48 -11.63 6.91
C CYS A 87 2.94 -12.57 5.81
N LEU A 88 3.73 -13.61 6.17
CA LEU A 88 4.22 -14.60 5.23
C LEU A 88 3.08 -15.43 4.62
N ALA A 89 2.07 -15.81 5.41
CA ALA A 89 0.91 -16.56 4.90
C ALA A 89 0.12 -15.76 3.85
N TYR A 90 -0.10 -14.46 4.06
CA TYR A 90 -0.77 -13.61 3.08
C TYR A 90 0.07 -13.39 1.81
N LEU A 91 1.41 -13.26 1.94
CA LEU A 91 2.29 -13.18 0.76
C LEU A 91 2.26 -14.46 -0.09
N ASP A 92 1.96 -15.61 0.52
CA ASP A 92 1.85 -16.90 -0.18
C ASP A 92 0.52 -17.08 -0.93
N SER A 93 -0.35 -16.06 -0.94
CA SER A 93 -1.67 -16.07 -1.59
C SER A 93 -1.63 -15.89 -3.12
N GLY A 94 -0.49 -16.13 -3.78
CA GLY A 94 -0.38 -16.20 -5.25
C GLY A 94 0.08 -14.91 -5.95
N SER A 95 0.20 -13.79 -5.25
CA SER A 95 0.73 -12.54 -5.84
C SER A 95 2.20 -12.64 -6.26
N GLY A 96 2.97 -13.57 -5.69
CA GLY A 96 4.35 -13.84 -6.09
C GLY A 96 4.51 -14.48 -7.48
N ASP A 97 3.43 -15.05 -8.03
CA ASP A 97 3.42 -15.65 -9.37
C ASP A 97 3.17 -14.61 -10.47
N LEU A 98 2.83 -13.38 -10.10
CA LEU A 98 2.56 -12.31 -11.05
C LEU A 98 3.87 -11.88 -11.73
N THR A 99 3.86 -11.91 -13.05
CA THR A 99 4.91 -11.25 -13.82
C THR A 99 4.76 -9.74 -13.70
N HIS A 100 5.86 -9.02 -13.91
CA HIS A 100 5.86 -7.57 -13.99
C HIS A 100 4.76 -7.07 -14.95
N ALA A 101 4.71 -7.62 -16.17
CA ALA A 101 3.72 -7.32 -17.21
C ALA A 101 2.24 -7.52 -16.77
N GLN A 102 1.97 -8.50 -15.91
CA GLN A 102 0.63 -8.78 -15.38
C GLN A 102 0.25 -7.87 -14.21
N GLY A 103 1.23 -7.33 -13.48
CA GLY A 103 1.04 -6.35 -12.41
C GLY A 103 0.86 -4.90 -12.89
N LEU A 104 1.01 -4.63 -14.20
CA LEU A 104 1.04 -3.27 -14.79
C LEU A 104 -0.31 -2.56 -14.88
N ARG A 105 -1.27 -2.80 -13.98
CA ARG A 105 -2.47 -1.94 -13.91
C ARG A 105 -2.14 -0.57 -13.26
N GLY A 106 -1.13 0.12 -13.79
CA GLY A 106 -0.67 1.42 -13.33
C GLY A 106 0.52 1.34 -12.36
N TRP A 107 0.76 2.46 -11.69
CA TRP A 107 1.87 2.67 -10.76
C TRP A 107 1.36 2.71 -9.32
N GLY A 108 2.17 3.22 -8.41
CA GLY A 108 1.69 3.61 -7.10
C GLY A 108 1.39 2.44 -6.18
N ILE A 109 0.71 2.73 -5.07
CA ILE A 109 0.48 1.74 -4.03
C ILE A 109 -0.49 0.62 -4.44
N MET A 110 -1.28 0.82 -5.50
CA MET A 110 -2.21 -0.17 -6.05
C MET A 110 -1.55 -1.21 -6.96
N ASN A 111 -0.32 -0.96 -7.42
CA ASN A 111 0.39 -1.93 -8.23
C ASN A 111 0.78 -3.15 -7.39
N GLU A 112 0.10 -4.28 -7.62
CA GLU A 112 0.28 -5.52 -6.88
C GLU A 112 1.71 -6.06 -6.96
N TYR A 113 2.34 -5.99 -8.13
CA TYR A 113 3.71 -6.47 -8.30
C TYR A 113 4.69 -5.65 -7.47
N LEU A 114 4.59 -4.32 -7.51
CA LEU A 114 5.45 -3.43 -6.73
C LEU A 114 5.20 -3.63 -5.23
N ALA A 115 3.94 -3.61 -4.81
CA ALA A 115 3.55 -3.78 -3.42
C ALA A 115 3.95 -5.16 -2.86
N TRP A 116 3.82 -6.24 -3.64
CA TRP A 116 4.21 -7.56 -3.16
C TRP A 116 5.73 -7.65 -2.97
N ASN A 117 6.51 -7.16 -3.93
CA ASN A 117 7.98 -7.18 -3.82
C ASN A 117 8.49 -6.34 -2.65
N ILE A 118 7.88 -5.18 -2.33
CA ILE A 118 8.32 -4.41 -1.14
C ILE A 118 8.01 -5.14 0.16
N VAL A 119 6.81 -5.72 0.31
CA VAL A 119 6.42 -6.38 1.56
C VAL A 119 7.21 -7.68 1.73
N LYS A 120 7.45 -8.41 0.63
CA LYS A 120 8.34 -9.58 0.61
C LYS A 120 9.75 -9.20 1.07
N ALA A 121 10.36 -8.20 0.45
CA ALA A 121 11.69 -7.73 0.83
C ALA A 121 11.74 -7.29 2.30
N ALA A 122 10.73 -6.54 2.75
CA ALA A 122 10.67 -6.04 4.12
C ALA A 122 10.59 -7.14 5.18
N VAL A 123 9.81 -8.20 4.95
CA VAL A 123 9.65 -9.28 5.95
C VAL A 123 10.78 -10.32 5.91
N THR A 124 11.44 -10.50 4.77
CA THR A 124 12.52 -11.51 4.60
C THR A 124 13.93 -10.95 4.57
N GLY A 125 14.09 -9.63 4.35
CA GLY A 125 15.38 -9.01 4.05
C GLY A 125 15.93 -9.35 2.66
N GLU A 126 15.11 -9.93 1.77
CA GLU A 126 15.57 -10.43 0.48
C GLU A 126 15.79 -9.29 -0.54
N GLU A 127 17.06 -8.92 -0.74
CA GLU A 127 17.45 -7.85 -1.68
C GLU A 127 17.04 -8.14 -3.13
N SER A 128 16.91 -9.41 -3.52
CA SER A 128 16.48 -9.81 -4.87
C SER A 128 15.09 -9.25 -5.23
N SER A 129 14.19 -9.18 -4.25
CA SER A 129 12.85 -8.60 -4.43
C SER A 129 12.92 -7.07 -4.62
N VAL A 130 13.91 -6.42 -3.99
CA VAL A 130 14.17 -4.98 -4.20
C VAL A 130 14.72 -4.73 -5.60
N LEU A 131 15.65 -5.57 -6.08
CA LEU A 131 16.21 -5.41 -7.43
C LEU A 131 15.15 -5.57 -8.51
N LYS A 132 14.20 -6.48 -8.34
CA LYS A 132 13.03 -6.62 -9.23
C LYS A 132 12.22 -5.32 -9.28
N LEU A 133 11.96 -4.71 -8.12
CA LEU A 133 11.24 -3.44 -8.02
C LEU A 133 12.01 -2.26 -8.62
N VAL A 134 13.30 -2.12 -8.33
CA VAL A 134 14.14 -1.05 -8.92
C VAL A 134 14.16 -1.16 -10.44
N LYS A 135 14.35 -2.36 -10.96
CA LYS A 135 14.33 -2.62 -12.40
C LYS A 135 12.96 -2.31 -13.03
N ALA A 136 11.87 -2.71 -12.36
CA ALA A 136 10.51 -2.37 -12.77
C ALA A 136 10.32 -0.85 -12.89
N VAL A 137 10.69 -0.11 -11.85
CA VAL A 137 10.61 1.35 -11.83
C VAL A 137 11.46 1.98 -12.93
N GLU A 138 12.70 1.53 -13.13
CA GLU A 138 13.60 2.08 -14.16
C GLU A 138 13.11 1.83 -15.59
N ILE A 139 12.60 0.63 -15.88
CA ILE A 139 12.07 0.27 -17.21
C ILE A 139 10.79 1.03 -17.49
N ASP A 140 9.84 0.97 -16.55
CA ASP A 140 8.50 1.43 -16.83
C ASP A 140 8.38 2.94 -16.76
N PHE A 141 9.29 3.64 -16.07
CA PHE A 141 9.20 5.09 -15.86
C PHE A 141 9.02 5.85 -17.18
N ARG A 142 9.53 5.26 -18.28
CA ARG A 142 9.45 5.77 -19.66
C ARG A 142 8.10 5.55 -20.35
N TYR A 143 7.28 4.62 -19.86
CA TYR A 143 5.98 4.23 -20.42
C TYR A 143 4.78 4.72 -19.60
N CYS A 144 5.03 5.30 -18.41
CA CYS A 144 3.99 5.89 -17.58
C CYS A 144 3.51 7.23 -18.17
N PRO A 145 2.18 7.45 -18.32
CA PRO A 145 1.64 8.74 -18.73
C PRO A 145 2.22 9.89 -17.91
N ASN A 146 2.49 11.03 -18.55
CA ASN A 146 3.16 12.16 -17.90
C ASN A 146 2.33 12.77 -16.76
N ASP A 147 1.01 12.61 -16.80
CA ASP A 147 0.07 13.13 -15.81
C ASP A 147 -0.19 12.19 -14.62
N ASP A 148 0.24 10.93 -14.70
CA ASP A 148 0.07 9.90 -13.65
C ASP A 148 1.08 10.10 -12.50
N ASN A 149 0.80 11.13 -11.69
CA ASN A 149 1.62 11.52 -10.56
C ASN A 149 0.95 11.27 -9.20
N GLU A 150 -0.30 10.80 -9.16
CA GLU A 150 -1.05 10.66 -7.90
C GLU A 150 -0.65 9.43 -7.05
N PHE A 151 -1.26 9.32 -5.87
CA PHE A 151 -0.79 8.41 -4.83
C PHE A 151 -1.15 6.94 -5.09
N PHE A 152 -2.33 6.66 -5.66
CA PHE A 152 -2.80 5.28 -5.76
C PHE A 152 -2.18 4.51 -6.91
N SER A 153 -2.21 5.12 -8.08
CA SER A 153 -1.86 4.59 -9.39
C SER A 153 -0.72 5.34 -10.09
N GLY A 154 -0.04 6.27 -9.42
CA GLY A 154 0.97 7.16 -10.01
C GLY A 154 2.35 7.15 -9.34
N ARG A 155 3.21 8.07 -9.80
CA ARG A 155 4.62 8.18 -9.35
C ARG A 155 4.77 8.51 -7.85
N ALA A 156 3.86 9.30 -7.27
CA ALA A 156 3.93 9.62 -5.84
C ALA A 156 3.72 8.39 -4.95
N GLY A 157 2.79 7.51 -5.33
CA GLY A 157 2.64 6.22 -4.64
C GLY A 157 3.87 5.34 -4.74
N THR A 158 4.52 5.35 -5.90
CA THR A 158 5.75 4.57 -6.15
C THR A 158 6.89 5.07 -5.26
N LEU A 159 7.01 6.39 -5.09
CA LEU A 159 7.93 6.98 -4.10
C LEU A 159 7.61 6.52 -2.67
N ALA A 160 6.35 6.39 -2.30
CA ALA A 160 5.97 5.87 -0.99
C ALA A 160 6.42 4.41 -0.81
N LEU A 161 6.22 3.55 -1.82
CA LEU A 161 6.70 2.15 -1.81
C LEU A 161 8.22 2.06 -1.67
N LEU A 162 8.96 2.88 -2.43
CA LEU A 162 10.43 2.96 -2.33
C LEU A 162 10.89 3.37 -0.92
N ARG A 163 10.19 4.31 -0.28
CA ARG A 163 10.51 4.73 1.09
C ARG A 163 10.23 3.63 2.12
N ILE A 164 9.18 2.85 1.94
CA ILE A 164 8.87 1.70 2.80
C ILE A 164 10.02 0.69 2.74
N VAL A 165 10.42 0.23 1.54
CA VAL A 165 11.47 -0.78 1.44
C VAL A 165 12.82 -0.27 1.96
N ARG A 166 13.15 1.00 1.76
CA ARG A 166 14.36 1.62 2.34
C ARG A 166 14.35 1.61 3.88
N HIS A 167 13.17 1.76 4.50
CA HIS A 167 13.05 1.71 5.95
C HIS A 167 13.28 0.30 6.50
N PHE A 168 12.65 -0.71 5.90
CA PHE A 168 12.74 -2.09 6.36
C PHE A 168 14.01 -2.82 5.93
N VAL A 169 14.62 -2.41 4.82
CA VAL A 169 15.84 -3.04 4.27
C VAL A 169 16.91 -1.95 4.04
N PRO A 170 17.59 -1.46 5.09
CA PRO A 170 18.54 -0.36 4.95
C PRO A 170 19.73 -0.66 4.03
N SER A 171 20.10 -1.94 3.87
CA SER A 171 21.22 -2.36 3.00
C SER A 171 21.02 -2.02 1.52
N VAL A 172 19.76 -1.86 1.08
CA VAL A 172 19.43 -1.52 -0.33
C VAL A 172 19.21 -0.03 -0.56
N ALA A 173 19.53 0.82 0.42
CA ALA A 173 19.22 2.25 0.37
C ALA A 173 19.82 2.93 -0.87
N ASP A 174 21.04 2.57 -1.27
CA ASP A 174 21.71 3.16 -2.44
C ASP A 174 20.98 2.83 -3.75
N GLN A 175 20.55 1.58 -3.90
CA GLN A 175 19.79 1.11 -5.07
C GLN A 175 18.47 1.87 -5.18
N VAL A 176 17.76 2.03 -4.06
CA VAL A 176 16.49 2.78 -4.00
C VAL A 176 16.71 4.27 -4.26
N ASN A 177 17.75 4.86 -3.68
CA ASN A 177 18.05 6.29 -3.80
C ASN A 177 18.40 6.70 -5.24
N ARG A 178 18.84 5.76 -6.10
CA ARG A 178 19.04 6.05 -7.54
C ARG A 178 17.74 6.36 -8.28
N CYS A 179 16.61 5.76 -7.89
CA CYS A 179 15.32 5.98 -8.56
C CYS A 179 14.59 7.24 -8.09
N ILE A 180 14.80 7.64 -6.83
CA ILE A 180 14.03 8.72 -6.19
C ILE A 180 14.16 10.06 -6.92
N PRO A 181 15.37 10.56 -7.29
CA PRO A 181 15.52 11.85 -7.94
C PRO A 181 14.75 11.98 -9.25
N SER A 182 14.77 10.94 -10.09
CA SER A 182 14.05 10.95 -11.37
C SER A 182 12.53 11.01 -11.18
N LEU A 183 12.00 10.24 -10.23
CA LEU A 183 10.57 10.27 -9.87
C LEU A 183 10.17 11.64 -9.30
N THR A 184 10.92 12.16 -8.32
CA THR A 184 10.62 13.45 -7.69
C THR A 184 10.73 14.60 -8.68
N SER A 185 11.79 14.65 -9.50
CA SER A 185 11.95 15.68 -10.51
C SER A 185 10.78 15.66 -11.49
N HIS A 186 10.35 14.48 -11.94
CA HIS A 186 9.22 14.37 -12.86
C HIS A 186 7.93 14.86 -12.22
N ILE A 187 7.61 14.44 -10.99
CA ILE A 187 6.41 14.90 -10.28
C ILE A 187 6.41 16.43 -10.19
N LEU A 188 7.51 17.04 -9.76
CA LEU A 188 7.60 18.49 -9.57
C LEU A 188 7.50 19.28 -10.87
N THR A 189 8.10 18.80 -11.98
CA THR A 189 8.05 19.53 -13.26
C THR A 189 6.69 19.45 -13.97
N HIS A 190 5.81 18.55 -13.54
CA HIS A 190 4.46 18.39 -14.10
C HIS A 190 3.36 19.05 -13.25
N ALA A 191 3.74 19.98 -12.37
CA ALA A 191 2.78 20.88 -11.74
C ALA A 191 2.27 21.94 -12.75
N PRO A 192 1.01 22.41 -12.64
CA PRO A 192 0.00 22.00 -11.67
C PRO A 192 -0.59 20.62 -11.98
N TRP A 193 -0.87 19.83 -10.94
CA TRP A 193 -1.33 18.48 -11.12
C TRP A 193 -2.84 18.37 -11.28
N TYR A 194 -3.25 17.51 -12.20
CA TYR A 194 -4.64 17.12 -12.41
C TYR A 194 -4.81 15.62 -12.21
N PHE A 195 -6.04 15.21 -11.96
CA PHE A 195 -6.46 13.82 -12.00
C PHE A 195 -7.82 13.79 -12.68
N HIS A 196 -7.97 13.00 -13.75
CA HIS A 196 -9.16 13.00 -14.63
C HIS A 196 -9.64 14.43 -15.00
N GLY A 197 -8.70 15.30 -15.37
CA GLY A 197 -8.98 16.68 -15.79
C GLY A 197 -9.40 17.64 -14.68
N ARG A 198 -9.30 17.25 -13.40
CA ARG A 198 -9.66 18.10 -12.25
C ARG A 198 -8.47 18.32 -11.33
N SER A 199 -8.37 19.53 -10.78
CA SER A 199 -7.40 19.83 -9.72
C SER A 199 -7.98 19.39 -8.38
N TYR A 200 -7.26 18.53 -7.67
CA TYR A 200 -7.60 18.06 -6.33
C TYR A 200 -6.61 18.63 -5.33
N ILE A 201 -7.08 18.90 -4.10
CA ILE A 201 -6.21 19.34 -3.00
C ILE A 201 -5.75 18.15 -2.14
N GLY A 202 -6.61 17.13 -1.96
CA GLY A 202 -6.40 16.04 -1.00
C GLY A 202 -5.21 15.13 -1.27
N ALA A 203 -4.83 14.32 -0.28
CA ALA A 203 -3.63 13.48 -0.32
C ALA A 203 -3.67 12.32 -1.33
N ALA A 204 -4.86 11.83 -1.70
CA ALA A 204 -4.99 10.73 -2.64
C ALA A 204 -4.64 11.16 -4.08
N HIS A 205 -5.40 12.10 -4.62
CA HIS A 205 -5.34 12.48 -6.03
C HIS A 205 -4.77 13.88 -6.28
N GLY A 206 -4.54 14.63 -5.21
CA GLY A 206 -4.33 16.06 -5.23
C GLY A 206 -2.95 16.51 -4.76
N ASN A 207 -2.82 17.83 -4.62
CA ASN A 207 -1.56 18.51 -4.37
C ASN A 207 -0.88 18.11 -3.07
N ILE A 208 -1.63 17.72 -2.03
CA ILE A 208 -1.02 17.29 -0.75
C ILE A 208 -0.24 15.97 -0.90
N GLY A 209 -0.62 15.12 -1.84
CA GLY A 209 -0.05 13.79 -2.02
C GLY A 209 1.15 13.70 -2.96
N LYS A 210 1.48 14.78 -3.66
CA LYS A 210 2.47 14.84 -4.75
C LYS A 210 3.65 15.71 -4.33
#